data_AF-A0A2K2VGQ2-F1
#
_entry.id   AF-A0A2K2VGQ2-F1
#
_cell.length_a   1.000
_cell.length_b   1.000
_cell.length_c   1.000
_cell.angle_alpha   90.00
_cell.angle_beta   90.00
_cell.angle_gamma   90.00
#
_symmetry.space_group_name_H-M   'P 1'
#
loop_
_entity.id
_entity.type
_entity.pdbx_description
1 polymer ?
#
loop_
_entity_poly.entity_id
_entity_poly.type
_entity_poly.pdbx_seq_one_letter_code
_entity_poly.pdbx_strand_id
1 'polypeptide(L)'
;MGAPVIKRLKWIEIPEKDFYRLEEAFSDKLPYLSDELINLIERYKLYAANYDGKRFVFVSVRDKKRRSRRLAGFIIYDKPSKRILFRAEYDNRKDTIMLSFLRLVLRMAVDNRFDVIETLLSIPQPKIMGFLLLLGVGYRYLGDEFIDYLYKNYRDVVERYRKSWIIYGRNFVFVPDINIYFSDNVFLMKLSDGTILAQRISRHMGVYPAVTVSKGSAVYEPLSLLVDYAEDLERNLVLYE
;
A
#
# COMPACT_ATOMS: atom_id res chain seq x y z
N MET A 1 -13.82 -19.88 -11.50
CA MET A 1 -12.85 -19.19 -12.38
C MET A 1 -11.83 -18.53 -11.48
N GLY A 2 -10.56 -18.97 -11.51
CA GLY A 2 -9.52 -18.41 -10.64
C GLY A 2 -9.25 -16.95 -11.00
N ALA A 3 -9.21 -16.06 -10.01
CA ALA A 3 -8.84 -14.67 -10.21
C ALA A 3 -7.42 -14.59 -10.80
N PRO A 4 -7.17 -13.73 -11.80
CA PRO A 4 -5.85 -13.60 -12.39
C PRO A 4 -4.86 -13.06 -11.36
N VAL A 5 -3.84 -13.85 -11.02
CA VAL A 5 -2.71 -13.41 -10.21
C VAL A 5 -2.00 -12.27 -10.96
N ILE A 6 -2.10 -11.04 -10.46
CA ILE A 6 -1.42 -9.88 -11.06
C ILE A 6 0.08 -9.97 -10.76
N LYS A 7 0.80 -10.83 -11.48
CA LYS A 7 2.24 -11.05 -11.29
C LYS A 7 3.09 -9.88 -11.81
N ARG A 8 2.61 -9.14 -12.83
CA ARG A 8 3.28 -7.96 -13.40
C ARG A 8 2.27 -6.93 -13.91
N LEU A 9 2.49 -5.65 -13.61
CA LEU A 9 1.76 -4.55 -14.23
C LEU A 9 2.12 -4.46 -15.71
N LYS A 10 1.10 -4.40 -16.58
CA LYS A 10 1.27 -4.16 -18.00
C LYS A 10 1.47 -2.66 -18.22
N TRP A 11 2.52 -2.28 -18.94
CA TRP A 11 2.80 -0.88 -19.26
C TRP A 11 2.25 -0.54 -20.64
N ILE A 12 1.28 0.37 -20.70
CA ILE A 12 0.69 0.88 -21.95
C ILE A 12 1.59 1.98 -22.50
N GLU A 13 2.05 1.87 -23.74
CA GLU A 13 2.84 2.94 -24.38
C GLU A 13 1.95 4.09 -24.81
N ILE A 14 2.32 5.31 -24.41
CA ILE A 14 1.54 6.53 -24.70
C ILE A 14 2.44 7.66 -25.25
N PRO A 15 1.87 8.63 -25.98
CA PRO A 15 2.60 9.82 -26.40
C PRO A 15 3.14 10.62 -25.20
N GLU A 16 4.31 11.25 -25.35
CA GLU A 16 4.95 12.06 -24.31
C GLU A 16 4.05 13.19 -23.77
N LYS A 17 3.28 13.85 -24.65
CA LYS A 17 2.32 14.90 -24.25
C LYS A 17 1.25 14.36 -23.29
N ASP A 18 0.72 13.18 -23.59
CA ASP A 18 -0.30 12.52 -22.77
C ASP A 18 0.31 12.02 -21.45
N PHE A 19 1.57 11.60 -21.47
CA PHE A 19 2.30 11.18 -20.27
C PHE A 19 2.39 12.33 -19.25
N TYR A 20 2.86 13.51 -19.66
CA TYR A 20 2.95 14.67 -18.76
C TYR A 20 1.58 15.15 -18.26
N ARG A 21 0.54 15.07 -19.11
CA ARG A 21 -0.83 15.38 -18.69
C ARG A 21 -1.40 14.37 -17.70
N LEU A 22 -1.03 13.10 -17.81
CA LEU A 22 -1.39 12.10 -16.79
C LEU A 22 -0.67 12.36 -15.47
N GLU A 23 0.62 12.72 -15.48
CA GLU A 23 1.33 13.12 -14.25
C GLU A 23 0.61 14.28 -13.54
N GLU A 24 0.06 15.23 -14.29
CA GLU A 24 -0.75 16.32 -13.74
C GLU A 24 -1.99 15.81 -12.98
N ALA A 25 -2.68 14.78 -13.47
CA ALA A 25 -3.85 14.22 -12.81
C ALA A 25 -3.54 13.61 -11.42
N PHE A 26 -2.30 13.14 -11.23
CA PHE A 26 -1.82 12.56 -9.97
C PHE A 26 -1.02 13.56 -9.11
N SER A 27 -0.93 14.83 -9.55
CA SER A 27 -0.28 15.90 -8.79
C SER A 27 -1.14 16.37 -7.63
N ASP A 28 -0.55 16.57 -6.44
CA ASP A 28 -1.24 16.99 -5.23
C ASP A 28 -1.89 18.40 -5.28
N LYS A 29 -1.67 19.13 -6.37
CA LYS A 29 -2.14 20.51 -6.56
C LYS A 29 -3.61 20.62 -7.01
N LEU A 30 -4.20 19.55 -7.52
CA LEU A 30 -5.56 19.59 -8.06
C LEU A 30 -6.57 19.01 -7.07
N PRO A 31 -7.60 19.77 -6.64
CA PRO A 31 -8.70 19.24 -5.83
C PRO A 31 -9.81 18.58 -6.67
N TYR A 32 -9.89 18.89 -7.97
CA TYR A 32 -10.90 18.38 -8.91
C TYR A 32 -10.23 17.95 -10.22
N LEU A 33 -10.82 16.95 -10.89
CA LEU A 33 -10.41 16.58 -12.25
C LEU A 33 -11.20 17.39 -13.29
N SER A 34 -10.49 17.91 -14.28
CA SER A 34 -11.13 18.46 -15.49
C SER A 34 -11.63 17.33 -16.40
N ASP A 35 -12.57 17.65 -17.30
CA ASP A 35 -13.05 16.67 -18.30
C ASP A 35 -11.93 16.16 -19.21
N GLU A 36 -10.95 17.00 -19.52
CA GLU A 36 -9.77 16.61 -20.28
C GLU A 36 -8.97 15.52 -19.55
N LEU A 37 -8.70 15.71 -18.25
CA LEU A 37 -7.98 14.73 -17.44
C LEU A 37 -8.80 13.45 -17.27
N ILE A 38 -10.10 13.55 -16.99
CA ILE A 38 -10.99 12.38 -16.91
C ILE A 38 -10.93 11.56 -18.19
N ASN A 39 -11.09 12.22 -19.35
CA ASN A 39 -11.02 11.55 -20.65
C ASN A 39 -9.67 10.87 -20.88
N LEU A 40 -8.57 11.49 -20.42
CA LEU A 40 -7.23 10.94 -20.56
C LEU A 40 -7.00 9.71 -19.67
N ILE A 41 -7.38 9.77 -18.40
CA ILE A 41 -7.23 8.66 -17.45
C ILE A 41 -8.15 7.50 -17.89
N GLU A 42 -9.38 7.79 -18.35
CA GLU A 42 -10.30 6.78 -18.87
C GLU A 42 -9.83 6.16 -20.19
N ARG A 43 -9.11 6.91 -21.04
CA ARG A 43 -8.53 6.39 -22.28
C ARG A 43 -7.40 5.39 -22.00
N TYR A 44 -6.56 5.68 -21.01
CA TYR A 44 -5.36 4.89 -20.71
C TYR A 44 -5.46 4.03 -19.44
N LYS A 45 -6.68 3.83 -18.93
CA LYS A 45 -6.91 2.96 -17.78
C LYS A 45 -6.43 1.55 -18.05
N LEU A 46 -5.77 0.98 -17.05
CA LEU A 46 -5.57 -0.46 -16.92
C LEU A 46 -6.83 -1.12 -16.33
N TYR A 47 -7.47 -0.47 -15.37
CA TYR A 47 -8.70 -0.92 -14.72
C TYR A 47 -9.52 0.29 -14.29
N ALA A 48 -10.85 0.17 -14.35
CA ALA A 48 -11.74 1.15 -13.73
C ALA A 48 -13.06 0.52 -13.30
N ALA A 49 -13.60 1.02 -12.20
CA ALA A 49 -14.87 0.56 -11.64
C ALA A 49 -15.66 1.71 -11.01
N ASN A 50 -16.97 1.53 -10.93
CA ASN A 50 -17.86 2.40 -10.17
C ASN A 50 -18.23 1.71 -8.86
N TYR A 51 -18.22 2.44 -7.76
CA TYR A 51 -18.67 1.94 -6.46
C TYR A 51 -19.18 3.12 -5.63
N ASP A 52 -20.43 3.02 -5.16
CA ASP A 52 -21.04 4.01 -4.25
C ASP A 52 -20.86 5.48 -4.68
N GLY A 53 -21.25 5.80 -5.92
CA GLY A 53 -21.12 7.16 -6.49
C GLY A 53 -19.70 7.58 -6.90
N LYS A 54 -18.67 6.79 -6.55
CA LYS A 54 -17.26 7.07 -6.81
C LYS A 54 -16.76 6.31 -8.03
N ARG A 55 -15.71 6.85 -8.66
CA ARG A 55 -14.96 6.20 -9.73
C ARG A 55 -13.56 5.85 -9.25
N PHE A 56 -13.21 4.60 -9.40
CA PHE A 56 -11.88 4.05 -9.14
C PHE A 56 -11.19 3.85 -10.48
N VAL A 57 -10.02 4.45 -10.69
CA VAL A 57 -9.27 4.30 -11.94
C VAL A 57 -7.81 4.01 -11.66
N PHE A 58 -7.28 2.99 -12.34
CA PHE A 58 -5.89 2.60 -12.31
C PHE A 58 -5.28 2.83 -13.67
N VAL A 59 -4.09 3.42 -13.70
CA VAL A 59 -3.29 3.59 -14.92
C VAL A 59 -1.92 2.94 -14.73
N SER A 60 -1.34 2.45 -15.82
CA SER A 60 0.01 1.89 -15.85
C SER A 60 0.58 2.14 -17.25
N VAL A 61 1.29 3.26 -17.40
CA VAL A 61 1.70 3.80 -18.69
C VAL A 61 3.21 4.00 -18.77
N ARG A 62 3.72 4.04 -20.00
CA ARG A 62 5.13 4.28 -20.33
C ARG A 62 5.21 5.28 -21.48
N ASP A 63 6.12 6.24 -21.37
CA ASP A 63 6.40 7.19 -22.45
C ASP A 63 7.00 6.44 -23.66
N LYS A 64 6.38 6.60 -24.82
CA LYS A 64 6.80 5.97 -26.08
C LYS A 64 8.18 6.45 -26.55
N LYS A 65 8.50 7.73 -26.36
CA LYS A 65 9.79 8.31 -26.74
C LYS A 65 10.86 8.01 -25.70
N ARG A 66 10.53 8.10 -24.41
CA ARG A 66 11.45 7.86 -23.28
C ARG A 66 11.00 6.65 -22.46
N ARG A 67 11.25 5.44 -22.97
CA ARG A 67 10.81 4.16 -22.38
C ARG A 67 11.25 3.90 -20.93
N SER A 68 12.23 4.66 -20.42
CA SER A 68 12.61 4.63 -19.01
C SER A 68 11.53 5.23 -18.11
N ARG A 69 10.76 6.22 -18.60
CA ARG A 69 9.67 6.88 -17.85
C ARG A 69 8.43 6.01 -17.80
N ARG A 70 7.95 5.79 -16.58
CA ARG A 70 6.81 4.95 -16.26
C ARG A 70 5.99 5.64 -15.19
N LEU A 71 4.68 5.55 -15.31
CA LEU A 71 3.73 6.06 -14.34
C LEU A 71 2.72 4.95 -14.05
N ALA A 72 2.63 4.54 -12.80
CA ALA A 72 1.51 3.74 -12.31
C ALA A 72 0.74 4.59 -11.30
N GLY A 73 -0.57 4.69 -11.45
CA GLY A 73 -1.39 5.58 -10.64
C GLY A 73 -2.71 4.94 -10.29
N PHE A 74 -3.22 5.30 -9.12
CA PHE A 74 -4.55 4.96 -8.65
C PHE A 74 -5.25 6.23 -8.17
N ILE A 75 -6.44 6.49 -8.70
CA ILE A 75 -7.23 7.67 -8.36
C ILE A 75 -8.67 7.26 -8.04
N ILE A 76 -9.22 7.88 -6.99
CA ILE A 76 -10.63 7.81 -6.62
C ILE A 76 -11.18 9.23 -6.73
N TYR A 77 -12.28 9.39 -7.47
CA TYR A 77 -12.99 10.66 -7.53
C TYR A 77 -14.49 10.48 -7.42
N ASP A 78 -15.17 11.48 -6.87
CA ASP A 78 -16.63 11.57 -6.86
C ASP A 78 -17.13 11.84 -8.28
N LYS A 79 -18.00 10.98 -8.83
CA LYS A 79 -18.41 11.12 -10.24
C LYS A 79 -19.20 12.39 -10.52
N PRO A 80 -20.23 12.76 -9.72
CA PRO A 80 -20.99 13.97 -9.96
C PRO A 80 -20.14 15.25 -9.86
N SER A 81 -19.33 15.37 -8.80
CA SER A 81 -18.61 16.61 -8.51
C SER A 81 -17.20 16.65 -9.10
N LYS A 82 -16.71 15.54 -9.64
CA LYS A 82 -15.32 15.36 -10.14
C LYS A 82 -14.26 15.63 -9.07
N ARG A 83 -14.64 15.62 -7.79
CA ARG A 83 -13.73 15.88 -6.67
C ARG A 83 -12.82 14.69 -6.45
N ILE A 84 -11.53 14.93 -6.33
CA ILE A 84 -10.56 13.88 -6.04
C ILE A 84 -10.69 13.52 -4.56
N LEU A 85 -10.97 12.25 -4.28
CA LEU A 85 -11.12 11.72 -2.92
C LEU A 85 -9.82 11.08 -2.44
N PHE A 86 -9.09 10.44 -3.35
CA PHE A 86 -7.79 9.85 -3.07
C PHE A 86 -6.97 9.73 -4.35
N ARG A 87 -5.65 9.83 -4.23
CA ARG A 87 -4.71 9.49 -5.29
C ARG A 87 -3.42 8.94 -4.72
N ALA A 88 -2.81 8.03 -5.47
CA ALA A 88 -1.45 7.57 -5.24
C ALA A 88 -0.80 7.32 -6.59
N GLU A 89 0.49 7.61 -6.68
CA GLU A 89 1.27 7.35 -7.88
C GLU A 89 2.66 6.81 -7.55
N TYR A 90 3.14 5.96 -8.45
CA TYR A 90 4.51 5.53 -8.57
C TYR A 90 5.05 6.05 -9.90
N ASP A 91 6.18 6.74 -9.82
CA ASP A 91 7.05 6.96 -10.97
C ASP A 91 8.35 6.17 -10.79
N ASN A 92 9.16 6.09 -11.84
CA ASN A 92 10.43 5.34 -11.81
C ASN A 92 11.52 5.93 -10.90
N ARG A 93 11.31 7.10 -10.28
CA ARG A 93 12.18 7.72 -9.27
C ARG A 93 11.72 7.43 -7.85
N LYS A 94 10.45 7.01 -7.68
CA LYS A 94 9.83 6.69 -6.40
C LYS A 94 10.07 5.24 -5.97
N ASP A 95 9.75 4.98 -4.72
CA ASP A 95 9.96 3.70 -4.04
C ASP A 95 9.14 2.56 -4.68
N THR A 96 9.81 1.44 -4.98
CA THR A 96 9.19 0.17 -5.42
C THR A 96 8.10 -0.36 -4.49
N ILE A 97 8.10 0.06 -3.22
CA ILE A 97 7.03 -0.24 -2.26
C ILE A 97 5.71 0.42 -2.65
N MET A 98 5.73 1.65 -3.16
CA MET A 98 4.50 2.30 -3.64
C MET A 98 3.91 1.54 -4.82
N LEU A 99 4.75 0.99 -5.70
CA LEU A 99 4.29 0.09 -6.76
C LEU A 99 3.64 -1.19 -6.21
N SER A 100 4.15 -1.71 -5.10
CA SER A 100 3.58 -2.89 -4.42
C SER A 100 2.22 -2.56 -3.82
N PHE A 101 2.07 -1.40 -3.18
CA PHE A 101 0.78 -0.88 -2.73
C PHE A 101 -0.22 -0.73 -3.89
N LEU A 102 0.17 -0.13 -5.01
CA LEU A 102 -0.72 0.00 -6.18
C LEU A 102 -1.19 -1.35 -6.73
N ARG A 103 -0.32 -2.37 -6.70
CA ARG A 103 -0.69 -3.74 -7.08
C ARG A 103 -1.66 -4.37 -6.08
N LEU A 104 -1.45 -4.17 -4.78
CA LEU A 104 -2.35 -4.62 -3.73
C LEU A 104 -3.76 -4.04 -3.96
N VAL A 105 -3.88 -2.73 -4.12
CA VAL A 105 -5.18 -2.08 -4.34
C VAL A 105 -5.83 -2.56 -5.64
N LEU A 106 -5.07 -2.69 -6.73
CA LEU A 106 -5.59 -3.21 -7.99
C LEU A 106 -6.12 -4.64 -7.83
N ARG A 107 -5.39 -5.49 -7.10
CA ARG A 107 -5.78 -6.88 -6.84
C ARG A 107 -7.07 -6.96 -6.02
N MET A 108 -7.24 -6.11 -5.01
CA MET A 108 -8.49 -5.98 -4.25
C MET A 108 -9.65 -5.44 -5.11
N ALA A 109 -9.37 -4.49 -6.00
CA ALA A 109 -10.36 -3.93 -6.90
C ALA A 109 -10.87 -4.96 -7.92
N VAL A 110 -9.99 -5.85 -8.39
CA VAL A 110 -10.36 -6.99 -9.27
C VAL A 110 -11.25 -8.01 -8.55
N ASP A 111 -11.07 -8.18 -7.23
CA ASP A 111 -11.98 -8.99 -6.39
C ASP A 111 -13.26 -8.25 -6.01
N ASN A 112 -13.48 -7.03 -6.52
CA ASN A 112 -14.59 -6.16 -6.16
C ASN A 112 -14.67 -5.81 -4.65
N ARG A 113 -13.53 -5.87 -3.94
CA ARG A 113 -13.43 -5.52 -2.51
C ARG A 113 -13.19 -4.02 -2.30
N PHE A 114 -14.06 -3.19 -2.85
CA PHE A 114 -13.99 -1.72 -2.72
C PHE A 114 -14.27 -1.26 -1.29
N ASP A 115 -15.08 -2.01 -0.53
CA ASP A 115 -15.32 -1.83 0.90
C ASP A 115 -14.01 -1.85 1.71
N VAL A 116 -13.11 -2.78 1.38
CA VAL A 116 -11.80 -2.93 2.01
C VAL A 116 -10.90 -1.77 1.63
N ILE A 117 -10.86 -1.42 0.34
CA ILE A 117 -10.06 -0.29 -0.16
C ILE A 117 -10.46 1.01 0.56
N GLU A 118 -11.75 1.36 0.56
CA GLU A 118 -12.22 2.59 1.21
C GLU A 118 -11.89 2.63 2.70
N THR A 119 -12.04 1.51 3.39
CA THR A 119 -11.74 1.43 4.82
C THR A 119 -10.24 1.62 5.08
N LEU A 120 -9.37 0.95 4.33
CA LEU A 120 -7.92 1.12 4.47
C LEU A 120 -7.47 2.56 4.16
N LEU A 121 -8.13 3.22 3.20
CA LEU A 121 -7.84 4.60 2.83
C LEU A 121 -8.49 5.65 3.76
N SER A 122 -9.23 5.21 4.78
CA SER A 122 -9.82 6.11 5.78
C SER A 122 -8.83 6.64 6.83
N ILE A 123 -7.57 6.20 6.78
CA ILE A 123 -6.51 6.81 7.59
C ILE A 123 -6.30 8.26 7.11
N PRO A 124 -6.39 9.27 8.00
CA PRO A 124 -6.27 10.66 7.58
C PRO A 124 -4.83 11.01 7.19
N GLN A 125 -4.70 12.06 6.38
CA GLN A 125 -3.42 12.74 6.23
C GLN A 125 -3.01 13.34 7.59
N PRO A 126 -1.72 13.36 7.92
CA PRO A 126 -0.61 12.90 7.08
C PRO A 126 -0.16 11.44 7.35
N LYS A 127 -0.85 10.72 8.24
CA LYS A 127 -0.50 9.34 8.64
C LYS A 127 -0.66 8.32 7.50
N ILE A 128 -1.58 8.59 6.57
CA ILE A 128 -1.88 7.67 5.46
C ILE A 128 -0.64 7.25 4.70
N MET A 129 0.34 8.12 4.44
CA MET A 129 1.53 7.76 3.65
C MET A 129 2.35 6.63 4.29
N GLY A 130 2.59 6.70 5.61
CA GLY A 130 3.27 5.61 6.34
C GLY A 130 2.47 4.31 6.27
N PHE A 131 1.14 4.41 6.35
CA PHE A 131 0.25 3.27 6.21
C PHE A 131 0.27 2.66 4.80
N LEU A 132 0.27 3.46 3.73
CA LEU A 132 0.37 2.96 2.36
C LEU A 132 1.67 2.20 2.13
N LEU A 133 2.78 2.72 2.66
CA LEU A 133 4.08 2.07 2.58
C LEU A 133 4.09 0.75 3.36
N LEU A 134 3.49 0.73 4.56
CA LEU A 134 3.30 -0.49 5.34
C LEU A 134 2.50 -1.55 4.58
N LEU A 135 1.37 -1.17 3.98
CA LEU A 135 0.56 -2.07 3.14
C LEU A 135 1.36 -2.58 1.92
N GLY A 136 2.16 -1.69 1.31
CA GLY A 136 3.04 -2.06 0.20
C GLY A 136 4.13 -3.06 0.59
N VAL A 137 4.74 -2.88 1.77
CA VAL A 137 5.71 -3.83 2.35
C VAL A 137 5.05 -5.16 2.64
N GLY A 138 3.90 -5.16 3.32
CA GLY A 138 3.15 -6.39 3.60
C GLY A 138 2.86 -7.18 2.33
N TYR A 139 2.28 -6.54 1.31
CA TYR A 139 1.98 -7.22 0.05
C TYR A 139 3.23 -7.69 -0.71
N ARG A 140 4.34 -6.96 -0.63
CA ARG A 140 5.60 -7.35 -1.29
C ARG A 140 6.11 -8.69 -0.79
N TYR A 141 6.02 -8.97 0.51
CA TYR A 141 6.61 -10.17 1.11
C TYR A 141 5.60 -11.30 1.29
N LEU A 142 4.34 -10.99 1.58
CA LEU A 142 3.31 -11.99 1.90
C LEU A 142 2.35 -12.26 0.73
N GLY A 143 2.27 -11.36 -0.27
CA GLY A 143 1.44 -11.57 -1.46
C GLY A 143 -0.04 -11.81 -1.15
N ASP A 144 -0.61 -12.89 -1.69
CA ASP A 144 -2.02 -13.24 -1.51
C ASP A 144 -2.36 -13.59 -0.04
N GLU A 145 -1.40 -14.08 0.76
CA GLU A 145 -1.62 -14.32 2.21
C GLU A 145 -1.97 -13.00 2.92
N PHE A 146 -1.36 -11.88 2.52
CA PHE A 146 -1.69 -10.58 3.07
C PHE A 146 -3.07 -10.08 2.64
N ILE A 147 -3.50 -10.43 1.43
CA ILE A 147 -4.85 -10.08 0.95
C ILE A 147 -5.89 -10.81 1.77
N ASP A 148 -5.72 -12.12 1.96
CA ASP A 148 -6.62 -12.92 2.78
C ASP A 148 -6.68 -12.41 4.22
N TYR A 149 -5.53 -12.00 4.77
CA TYR A 149 -5.46 -11.35 6.07
C TYR A 149 -6.26 -10.04 6.10
N LEU A 150 -6.05 -9.13 5.12
CA LEU A 150 -6.77 -7.86 5.07
C LEU A 150 -8.27 -8.08 4.87
N TYR A 151 -8.71 -9.02 4.04
CA TYR A 151 -10.13 -9.31 3.84
C TYR A 151 -10.85 -9.72 5.12
N LYS A 152 -10.15 -10.38 6.03
CA LYS A 152 -10.68 -10.78 7.34
C LYS A 152 -10.58 -9.66 8.38
N ASN A 153 -9.51 -8.85 8.33
CA ASN A 153 -9.12 -7.97 9.45
C ASN A 153 -9.08 -6.47 9.12
N TYR A 154 -9.46 -6.03 7.91
CA TYR A 154 -9.22 -4.65 7.44
C TYR A 154 -9.70 -3.53 8.37
N ARG A 155 -10.83 -3.72 9.07
CA ARG A 155 -11.33 -2.74 10.06
C ARG A 155 -10.44 -2.66 11.28
N ASP A 156 -10.09 -3.83 11.82
CA ASP A 156 -9.19 -3.97 12.98
C ASP A 156 -7.78 -3.44 12.66
N VAL A 157 -7.25 -3.74 11.47
CA VAL A 157 -5.96 -3.20 10.99
C VAL A 157 -5.95 -1.67 11.01
N VAL A 158 -7.02 -1.03 10.55
CA VAL A 158 -7.16 0.43 10.55
C VAL A 158 -7.25 0.98 11.97
N GLU A 159 -8.02 0.32 12.84
CA GLU A 159 -8.16 0.70 14.24
C GLU A 159 -6.83 0.60 14.99
N ARG A 160 -6.14 -0.54 14.87
CA ARG A 160 -4.82 -0.78 15.44
C ARG A 160 -3.81 0.25 14.97
N TYR A 161 -3.78 0.55 13.67
CA TYR A 161 -2.88 1.58 13.15
C TYR A 161 -3.18 2.96 13.74
N ARG A 162 -4.46 3.33 13.91
CA ARG A 162 -4.85 4.61 14.53
C ARG A 162 -4.42 4.71 15.99
N LYS A 163 -4.51 3.60 16.73
CA LYS A 163 -4.14 3.48 18.15
C LYS A 163 -2.66 3.17 18.37
N SER A 164 -1.87 3.06 17.29
CA SER A 164 -0.47 2.63 17.33
C SER A 164 -0.29 1.27 18.02
N TRP A 165 -1.28 0.39 17.90
CA TRP A 165 -1.23 -0.99 18.38
C TRP A 165 -0.54 -1.89 17.37
N ILE A 166 0.04 -2.98 17.87
CA ILE A 166 0.67 -4.00 17.05
C ILE A 166 -0.37 -4.60 16.11
N ILE A 167 -0.02 -4.77 14.84
CA ILE A 167 -0.82 -5.47 13.83
C ILE A 167 -0.08 -6.76 13.50
N TYR A 168 -0.66 -7.90 13.79
CA TYR A 168 0.02 -9.20 13.62
C TYR A 168 -0.82 -10.16 12.79
N GLY A 169 -0.11 -11.06 12.12
CA GLY A 169 -0.66 -12.25 11.48
C GLY A 169 0.14 -13.48 11.89
N ARG A 170 -0.04 -14.58 11.17
CA ARG A 170 0.57 -15.87 11.54
C ARG A 170 2.11 -15.85 11.58
N ASN A 171 2.75 -15.09 10.70
CA ASN A 171 4.19 -15.10 10.48
C ASN A 171 4.79 -13.69 10.40
N PHE A 172 3.99 -12.65 10.71
CA PHE A 172 4.43 -11.28 10.61
C PHE A 172 3.86 -10.41 11.72
N VAL A 173 4.58 -9.33 11.98
CA VAL A 173 4.18 -8.27 12.89
C VAL A 173 4.50 -6.93 12.25
N PHE A 174 3.56 -6.00 12.34
CA PHE A 174 3.82 -4.58 12.17
C PHE A 174 3.70 -3.90 13.52
N VAL A 175 4.69 -3.08 13.84
CA VAL A 175 4.67 -2.21 15.01
C VAL A 175 4.62 -0.77 14.50
N PRO A 176 3.46 -0.10 14.60
CA PRO A 176 3.33 1.29 14.18
C PRO A 176 4.03 2.25 15.14
N ASP A 177 4.56 3.35 14.60
CA ASP A 177 5.04 4.52 15.37
C ASP A 177 5.99 4.23 16.57
N ILE A 178 6.96 3.30 16.43
CA ILE A 178 7.95 2.96 17.48
C ILE A 178 8.81 4.15 17.90
N ASN A 179 9.02 5.11 17.01
CA ASN A 179 9.88 6.26 17.27
C ASN A 179 9.08 7.56 17.34
N ILE A 180 9.02 8.17 18.53
CA ILE A 180 8.32 9.43 18.79
C ILE A 180 8.87 10.58 17.92
N TYR A 181 10.17 10.54 17.57
CA TYR A 181 10.83 11.63 16.85
C TYR A 181 10.71 11.54 15.32
N PHE A 182 10.58 10.33 14.76
CA PHE A 182 10.58 10.13 13.30
C PHE A 182 9.38 9.34 12.77
N SER A 183 8.45 8.92 13.64
CA SER A 183 7.29 8.07 13.34
C SER A 183 7.67 6.88 12.45
N ASP A 184 8.51 6.00 13.02
CA ASP A 184 8.98 4.79 12.35
C ASP A 184 8.03 3.63 12.59
N ASN A 185 7.61 2.98 11.52
CA ASN A 185 6.91 1.71 11.57
C ASN A 185 7.93 0.60 11.31
N VAL A 186 7.81 -0.54 11.97
CA VAL A 186 8.65 -1.71 11.71
C VAL A 186 7.79 -2.87 11.26
N PHE A 187 8.19 -3.49 10.16
CA PHE A 187 7.69 -4.78 9.71
C PHE A 187 8.69 -5.86 10.10
N LEU A 188 8.21 -6.92 10.73
CA LEU A 188 8.93 -8.13 11.03
C LEU A 188 8.20 -9.30 10.38
N MET A 189 8.94 -10.21 9.77
CA MET A 189 8.38 -11.43 9.20
C MET A 189 9.33 -12.59 9.43
N LYS A 190 8.81 -13.70 9.95
CA LYS A 190 9.57 -14.94 10.06
C LYS A 190 9.56 -15.66 8.71
N LEU A 191 10.75 -15.90 8.18
CA LEU A 191 10.95 -16.60 6.90
C LEU A 191 10.91 -18.12 7.09
N SER A 192 10.78 -18.86 6.00
CA SER A 192 10.70 -20.33 6.00
C SER A 192 11.93 -21.04 6.59
N ASP A 193 13.10 -20.40 6.52
CA ASP A 193 14.34 -20.89 7.13
C ASP A 193 14.43 -20.58 8.65
N GLY A 194 13.43 -19.87 9.18
CA GLY A 194 13.32 -19.43 10.56
C GLY A 194 14.12 -18.15 10.86
N THR A 195 14.77 -17.52 9.87
CA THR A 195 15.34 -16.17 10.04
C THR A 195 14.24 -15.11 10.07
N ILE A 196 14.58 -13.89 10.51
CA ILE A 196 13.62 -12.79 10.59
C ILE A 196 14.01 -11.73 9.57
N LEU A 197 13.08 -11.41 8.68
CA LEU A 197 13.14 -10.22 7.87
C LEU A 197 12.65 -9.04 8.71
N ALA A 198 13.47 -8.01 8.86
CA ALA A 198 13.11 -6.76 9.50
C ALA A 198 13.20 -5.61 8.50
N GLN A 199 12.17 -4.77 8.44
CA GLN A 199 12.16 -3.60 7.58
C GLN A 199 11.54 -2.39 8.27
N ARG A 200 12.29 -1.29 8.30
CA ARG A 200 11.85 -0.01 8.84
C ARG A 200 11.19 0.83 7.74
N ILE A 201 10.10 1.50 8.10
CA ILE A 201 9.29 2.35 7.24
C ILE A 201 9.09 3.69 7.95
N SER A 202 9.72 4.74 7.43
CA SER A 202 9.54 6.10 7.92
C SER A 202 8.54 6.84 7.04
N ARG A 203 7.64 7.58 7.69
CA ARG A 203 6.73 8.48 6.98
C ARG A 203 7.48 9.58 6.19
N HIS A 204 8.65 9.99 6.66
CA HIS A 204 9.43 11.09 6.07
C HIS A 204 10.54 10.60 5.15
N MET A 205 11.19 9.49 5.51
CA MET A 205 12.37 8.98 4.81
C MET A 205 12.06 7.82 3.86
N GLY A 206 10.79 7.39 3.78
CA GLY A 206 10.37 6.24 2.97
C GLY A 206 10.76 4.91 3.61
N VAL A 207 11.04 3.91 2.78
CA VAL A 207 11.31 2.54 3.23
C VAL A 207 12.80 2.28 3.24
N TYR A 208 13.32 1.82 4.37
CA TYR A 208 14.72 1.43 4.52
C TYR A 208 14.98 0.05 3.90
N PRO A 209 16.24 -0.26 3.54
CA PRO A 209 16.61 -1.61 3.13
C PRO A 209 16.19 -2.64 4.19
N ALA A 210 15.59 -3.74 3.75
CA ALA A 210 15.28 -4.84 4.65
C ALA A 210 16.57 -5.55 5.09
N VAL A 211 16.59 -6.01 6.33
CA VAL A 211 17.70 -6.75 6.94
C VAL A 211 17.20 -8.13 7.34
N THR A 212 17.98 -9.15 7.02
CA THR A 212 17.73 -10.51 7.51
C THR A 212 18.54 -10.74 8.79
N VAL A 213 17.84 -10.99 9.88
CA VAL A 213 18.39 -11.30 11.19
C VAL A 213 18.54 -12.82 11.30
N SER A 214 19.78 -13.29 11.37
CA SER A 214 20.11 -14.71 11.52
C SER A 214 19.91 -15.18 12.96
N LYS A 215 19.71 -16.50 13.15
CA LYS A 215 19.48 -17.12 14.47
C LYS A 215 20.63 -16.90 15.48
N GLY A 216 21.84 -16.65 15.00
CA GLY A 216 23.00 -16.37 15.84
C GLY A 216 23.14 -14.88 16.24
N SER A 217 22.25 -14.00 15.79
CA SER A 217 22.28 -12.59 16.13
C SER A 217 21.76 -12.36 17.56
N ALA A 218 22.40 -11.46 18.31
CA ALA A 218 21.97 -11.09 19.66
C ALA A 218 20.54 -10.53 19.73
N VAL A 219 20.03 -9.99 18.61
CA VAL A 219 18.67 -9.45 18.51
C VAL A 219 17.66 -10.44 17.93
N TYR A 220 18.06 -11.67 17.61
CA TYR A 220 17.17 -12.66 17.00
C TYR A 220 16.04 -13.07 17.95
N GLU A 221 16.38 -13.56 19.13
CA GLU A 221 15.42 -14.04 20.14
C GLU A 221 14.32 -13.01 20.46
N PRO A 222 14.63 -11.75 20.83
CA PRO A 222 13.57 -10.78 21.13
C PRO A 222 12.66 -10.49 19.93
N LEU A 223 13.21 -10.46 18.72
CA LEU A 223 12.39 -10.26 17.52
C LEU A 223 11.56 -11.51 17.18
N SER A 224 12.08 -12.72 17.40
CA SER A 224 11.33 -13.95 17.15
C SER A 224 10.18 -14.05 18.12
N LEU A 225 10.42 -13.79 19.41
CA LEU A 225 9.39 -13.78 20.43
C LEU A 225 8.27 -12.79 20.10
N LEU A 226 8.63 -11.60 19.63
CA LEU A 226 7.63 -10.62 19.18
C LEU A 226 6.79 -11.16 18.02
N VAL A 227 7.39 -11.83 17.03
CA VAL A 227 6.63 -12.41 15.90
C VAL A 227 5.79 -13.61 16.32
N ASP A 228 6.32 -14.49 17.15
CA ASP A 228 5.68 -15.74 17.53
C ASP A 228 4.55 -15.52 18.56
N TYR A 229 4.67 -14.50 19.43
CA TYR A 229 3.77 -14.27 20.56
C TYR A 229 3.07 -12.90 20.52
N ALA A 230 3.05 -12.17 19.40
CA ALA A 230 2.39 -10.86 19.34
C ALA A 230 0.93 -10.89 19.84
N GLU A 231 0.17 -11.92 19.46
CA GLU A 231 -1.21 -12.11 19.90
C GLU A 231 -1.31 -12.33 21.42
N ASP A 232 -0.48 -13.21 21.97
CA ASP A 232 -0.47 -13.51 23.39
C ASP A 232 0.05 -12.33 24.23
N LEU A 233 1.07 -11.62 23.75
CA LEU A 233 1.61 -10.43 24.38
C LEU A 233 0.52 -9.36 24.52
N GLU A 234 -0.29 -9.14 23.48
CA GLU A 234 -1.42 -8.22 23.55
C GLU A 234 -2.47 -8.68 24.57
N ARG A 235 -2.92 -9.94 24.48
CA ARG A 235 -3.95 -10.47 25.39
C ARG A 235 -3.53 -10.38 26.86
N ASN A 236 -2.24 -10.55 27.14
CA ASN A 236 -1.71 -10.48 28.50
C ASN A 236 -1.39 -9.03 28.95
N LEU A 237 -1.16 -8.09 28.04
CA LEU A 237 -1.03 -6.67 28.37
C LEU A 237 -2.35 -6.07 28.86
N VAL A 238 -3.50 -6.56 28.35
CA VAL A 238 -4.85 -6.13 28.79
C VAL A 238 -5.18 -6.56 30.23
N LEU A 239 -4.45 -7.52 30.82
CA LEU A 239 -4.66 -7.96 32.21
C LEU A 239 -4.02 -7.04 33.26
N TYR A 240 -3.30 -5.99 32.84
CA TYR A 240 -2.62 -5.05 33.74
C TYR A 240 -3.17 -3.61 33.70
N GLU A 241 -4.35 -3.41 33.09
CA GLU A 241 -5.14 -2.16 33.23
C GLU A 241 -6.23 -2.27 34.31
#